data_AF-A0AAD8WIU4-F1
#
_entry.id   AF-A0AAD8WIU4-F1
#
_cell.length_a   1.000
_cell.length_b   1.000
_cell.length_c   1.000
_cell.angle_alpha   90.00
_cell.angle_beta   90.00
_cell.angle_gamma   90.00
#
_symmetry.space_group_name_H-M   'P 1'
#
loop_
_entity.id
_entity.type
_entity.pdbx_description
1 polymer ?
#
loop_
_entity_poly.entity_id
_entity_poly.type
_entity_poly.pdbx_seq_one_letter_code
_entity_poly.pdbx_strand_id
1 'polypeptide(L)'
;MEVEIKLRLPDAAAHRRLASFLVPRHLRTDAQRNLFFDAAATAALRICLYGLQDQSPSRAVLALKRRPGLDAGVSRVEEVEEPLDPALALACADDPARLGGVDSSIIRLVSDEYGVGRDSAPFVCLGGFRNTHGVYEL
;
A
#
# COMPACT_ATOMS: atom_id res chain seq x y z
N MET A 1 13.68 -8.10 2.15
CA MET A 1 13.88 -7.55 0.79
C MET A 1 12.88 -8.22 -0.12
N GLU A 2 11.97 -7.45 -0.68
CA GLU A 2 11.00 -7.92 -1.68
C GLU A 2 11.59 -7.75 -3.09
N VAL A 3 11.35 -8.73 -3.96
CA VAL A 3 11.79 -8.71 -5.36
C VAL A 3 10.61 -9.09 -6.26
N GLU A 4 10.29 -8.23 -7.23
CA GLU A 4 9.13 -8.42 -8.12
C GLU A 4 9.50 -8.09 -9.57
N ILE A 5 8.87 -8.79 -10.53
CA ILE A 5 8.89 -8.39 -11.94
C ILE A 5 7.73 -7.42 -12.20
N LYS A 6 8.04 -6.21 -12.68
CA LYS A 6 7.08 -5.15 -12.97
C LYS A 6 7.06 -4.84 -14.46
N LEU A 7 5.96 -5.20 -15.11
CA LEU A 7 5.71 -4.95 -16.52
C LEU A 7 4.53 -3.99 -16.67
N ARG A 8 4.67 -3.01 -17.57
CA ARG A 8 3.58 -2.13 -17.95
C ARG A 8 2.89 -2.66 -19.20
N LEU A 9 1.59 -2.90 -19.12
CA LEU A 9 0.77 -3.16 -20.30
C LEU A 9 0.55 -1.85 -21.07
N PRO A 10 0.64 -1.85 -22.41
CA PRO A 10 0.60 -0.61 -23.20
C PRO A 10 -0.77 0.07 -23.17
N ASP A 11 -1.85 -0.70 -23.08
CA ASP A 11 -3.21 -0.18 -23.15
C ASP A 11 -4.24 -1.13 -22.48
N ALA A 12 -5.50 -0.67 -22.44
CA ALA A 12 -6.62 -1.42 -21.89
C ALA A 12 -6.99 -2.66 -22.72
N ALA A 13 -6.67 -2.71 -24.01
CA ALA A 13 -6.93 -3.87 -24.85
C ALA A 13 -5.93 -5.01 -24.53
N ALA A 14 -4.65 -4.68 -24.32
CA ALA A 14 -3.62 -5.59 -23.84
C ALA A 14 -3.96 -6.14 -22.45
N HIS A 15 -4.42 -5.28 -21.53
CA HIS A 15 -4.95 -5.70 -20.24
C HIS A 15 -6.09 -6.71 -20.37
N ARG A 16 -7.12 -6.41 -21.18
CA ARG A 16 -8.25 -7.32 -21.38
C ARG A 16 -7.81 -8.67 -21.98
N ARG A 17 -6.95 -8.66 -23.00
CA ARG A 17 -6.44 -9.90 -23.61
C ARG A 17 -5.69 -10.77 -22.60
N LEU A 18 -4.80 -10.17 -21.80
CA LEU A 18 -4.06 -10.89 -20.78
C LEU A 18 -4.98 -11.43 -19.69
N ALA A 19 -5.89 -10.61 -19.17
CA ALA A 19 -6.86 -11.03 -18.16
C ALA A 19 -7.72 -12.20 -18.66
N SER A 20 -8.25 -12.12 -19.89
CA SER A 20 -9.02 -13.22 -20.51
C SER A 20 -8.20 -14.50 -20.67
N PHE A 21 -6.92 -14.38 -21.04
CA PHE A 21 -6.02 -15.53 -21.18
C PHE A 21 -5.73 -16.21 -19.83
N LEU A 22 -5.65 -15.45 -18.74
CA LEU A 22 -5.33 -15.96 -17.41
C LEU A 22 -6.55 -16.45 -16.63
N VAL A 23 -7.79 -16.31 -17.13
CA VAL A 23 -9.03 -16.73 -16.45
C VAL A 23 -8.95 -18.14 -15.85
N PRO A 24 -8.42 -19.18 -16.55
CA PRO A 24 -8.38 -20.53 -15.98
C PRO A 24 -7.53 -20.67 -14.72
N ARG A 25 -6.66 -19.69 -14.43
CA ARG A 25 -5.77 -19.67 -13.26
C ARG A 25 -6.16 -18.60 -12.24
N HIS A 26 -7.34 -18.01 -12.37
CA HIS A 26 -7.79 -16.94 -11.47
C HIS A 26 -8.00 -17.47 -10.05
N LEU A 27 -7.41 -16.78 -9.07
CA LEU A 27 -7.57 -17.08 -7.65
C LEU A 27 -8.55 -16.12 -6.98
N ARG A 28 -8.33 -14.81 -7.15
CA ARG A 28 -9.19 -13.77 -6.58
C ARG A 28 -8.98 -12.42 -7.28
N THR A 29 -9.91 -11.51 -7.04
CA THR A 29 -9.79 -10.10 -7.43
C THR A 29 -9.97 -9.23 -6.20
N ASP A 30 -8.94 -8.46 -5.88
CA ASP A 30 -8.91 -7.56 -4.73
C ASP A 30 -9.21 -6.12 -5.19
N ALA A 31 -10.21 -5.48 -4.60
CA ALA A 31 -10.44 -4.04 -4.74
C ALA A 31 -9.67 -3.32 -3.64
N GLN A 32 -8.70 -2.50 -4.04
CA GLN A 32 -7.77 -1.82 -3.15
C GLN A 32 -7.95 -0.31 -3.22
N ARG A 33 -7.83 0.36 -2.07
CA ARG A 33 -7.65 1.81 -1.95
C ARG A 33 -6.36 2.06 -1.19
N ASN A 34 -5.40 2.68 -1.86
CA ASN A 34 -4.09 3.00 -1.31
C ASN A 34 -4.07 4.46 -0.87
N LEU A 35 -3.84 4.71 0.41
CA LEU A 35 -3.66 6.04 1.00
C LEU A 35 -2.20 6.20 1.44
N PHE A 36 -1.60 7.34 1.15
CA PHE A 36 -0.19 7.60 1.44
C PHE A 36 -0.04 8.70 2.47
N PHE A 37 0.97 8.57 3.31
CA PHE A 37 1.30 9.50 4.38
C PHE A 37 2.75 9.94 4.24
N ASP A 38 3.05 11.17 4.62
CA ASP A 38 4.43 11.64 4.61
C ASP A 38 5.29 10.86 5.62
N ALA A 39 6.55 10.64 5.27
CA ALA A 39 7.54 10.04 6.16
C ALA A 39 8.89 10.65 5.83
N ALA A 40 9.37 10.42 4.60
CA ALA A 40 10.57 11.06 4.03
C ALA A 40 10.57 10.95 2.51
N ALA A 41 11.40 11.74 1.82
CA ALA A 41 11.52 11.71 0.35
C ALA A 41 11.97 10.35 -0.22
N THR A 42 12.54 9.47 0.60
CA THR A 42 13.12 8.17 0.21
C THR A 42 12.30 6.96 0.67
N ALA A 43 11.14 7.19 1.29
CA ALA A 43 10.27 6.15 1.83
C ALA A 43 8.80 6.45 1.54
N ALA A 44 8.00 5.40 1.40
CA ALA A 44 6.56 5.52 1.23
C ALA A 44 5.84 4.79 2.36
N LEU A 45 5.14 5.55 3.20
CA LEU A 45 4.21 5.02 4.21
C LEU A 45 2.81 4.96 3.60
N ARG A 46 2.17 3.81 3.67
CA ARG A 46 0.90 3.53 3.00
C ARG A 46 -0.05 2.75 3.88
N ILE A 47 -1.31 3.15 3.89
CA ILE A 47 -2.42 2.30 4.32
C ILE A 47 -3.12 1.76 3.06
N CYS A 48 -3.20 0.44 2.92
CA CYS A 48 -3.94 -0.25 1.87
C CYS A 48 -5.24 -0.83 2.44
N LEU A 49 -6.38 -0.27 2.04
CA LEU A 49 -7.72 -0.75 2.40
C LEU A 49 -8.24 -1.70 1.31
N TYR A 50 -8.85 -2.80 1.72
CA TYR A 50 -9.46 -3.78 0.82
C TYR A 50 -10.98 -3.77 0.96
N GLY A 51 -11.68 -3.67 -0.17
CA GLY A 51 -13.14 -3.67 -0.19
C GLY A 51 -13.71 -2.85 -1.34
N LEU A 52 -14.98 -3.11 -1.67
CA LEU A 52 -15.70 -2.34 -2.70
C LEU A 52 -16.32 -1.05 -2.13
N GLN A 53 -16.63 -1.04 -0.84
CA GLN A 53 -17.25 0.09 -0.15
C GLN A 53 -16.19 0.82 0.66
N ASP A 54 -16.05 2.14 0.46
CA ASP A 54 -15.01 2.93 1.13
C ASP A 54 -15.17 2.97 2.65
N GLN A 55 -16.42 2.93 3.14
CA GLN A 55 -16.77 3.10 4.55
C GLN A 55 -16.68 1.78 5.34
N SER A 56 -16.48 0.65 4.68
CA SER A 56 -16.53 -0.69 5.27
C SER A 56 -15.50 -1.63 4.63
N PRO A 57 -14.20 -1.29 4.67
CA PRO A 57 -13.15 -2.17 4.17
C PRO A 57 -13.11 -3.46 5.01
N SER A 58 -12.93 -4.60 4.33
CA SER A 58 -12.86 -5.92 4.97
C SER A 58 -11.49 -6.21 5.57
N ARG A 59 -10.44 -5.52 5.10
CA ARG A 59 -9.05 -5.66 5.56
C ARG A 59 -8.33 -4.34 5.37
N ALA A 60 -7.38 -4.03 6.26
CA ALA A 60 -6.41 -2.97 6.08
C ALA A 60 -4.99 -3.47 6.35
N VAL A 61 -4.02 -2.89 5.64
CA VAL A 61 -2.59 -3.19 5.80
C VAL A 61 -1.82 -1.86 5.87
N LEU A 62 -1.01 -1.69 6.90
CA LEU A 62 0.00 -0.64 6.98
C LEU A 62 1.28 -1.16 6.35
N ALA A 63 1.85 -0.41 5.42
CA ALA A 63 3.05 -0.79 4.68
C ALA A 63 4.05 0.35 4.66
N LEU A 64 5.32 0.03 4.86
CA LEU A 64 6.44 0.93 4.65
C LEU A 64 7.37 0.33 3.61
N LYS A 65 7.51 1.03 2.47
CA LYS A 65 8.50 0.72 1.42
C LYS A 65 9.66 1.70 1.51
N ARG A 66 10.89 1.19 1.59
CA ARG A 66 12.13 1.98 1.66
C ARG A 66 13.12 1.56 0.57
N ARG A 67 13.99 2.51 0.19
CA ARG A 67 15.12 2.30 -0.74
C ARG A 67 14.70 1.56 -2.02
N PRO A 68 13.65 2.03 -2.74
CA PRO A 68 13.19 1.35 -3.94
C PRO A 68 14.25 1.42 -5.04
N GLY A 69 14.46 0.30 -5.74
CA GLY A 69 15.22 0.22 -6.99
C GLY A 69 14.38 -0.47 -8.06
N LEU A 70 14.33 0.11 -9.26
CA LEU A 70 13.68 -0.49 -10.42
C LEU A 70 14.63 -0.41 -11.61
N ASP A 71 15.10 -1.56 -12.05
CA ASP A 71 16.01 -1.67 -13.20
C ASP A 71 15.60 -2.84 -14.09
N ALA A 72 15.58 -2.61 -15.40
CA ALA A 72 15.21 -3.60 -16.43
C ALA A 72 13.91 -4.40 -16.12
N GLY A 73 12.91 -3.75 -15.51
CA GLY A 73 11.64 -4.40 -15.11
C GLY A 73 11.69 -5.22 -13.82
N VAL A 74 12.82 -5.21 -13.10
CA VAL A 74 12.99 -5.87 -11.80
C VAL A 74 12.96 -4.84 -10.68
N SER A 75 11.94 -4.92 -9.84
CA SER A 75 11.76 -4.10 -8.64
C SER A 75 12.43 -4.78 -7.45
N ARG A 76 13.19 -4.01 -6.67
CA ARG A 76 13.77 -4.42 -5.39
C ARG A 76 13.44 -3.35 -4.36
N VAL A 77 12.87 -3.75 -3.23
CA VAL A 77 12.46 -2.81 -2.19
C VAL A 77 12.55 -3.43 -0.81
N GLU A 78 12.94 -2.63 0.18
CA GLU A 78 12.78 -3.01 1.57
C GLU A 78 11.33 -2.70 1.97
N GLU A 79 10.46 -3.72 1.96
CA GLU A 79 9.08 -3.59 2.44
C GLU A 79 8.87 -4.32 3.75
N VAL A 80 8.13 -3.66 4.64
CA VAL A 80 7.53 -4.24 5.84
C VAL A 80 6.04 -3.94 5.79
N GLU A 81 5.22 -4.96 6.02
CA GLU A 81 3.77 -4.83 6.12
C GLU A 81 3.27 -5.37 7.47
N GLU A 82 2.28 -4.69 8.03
CA GLU A 82 1.57 -5.10 9.24
C GLU A 82 0.05 -5.03 9.00
N PRO A 83 -0.73 -6.02 9.47
CA PRO A 83 -2.17 -5.89 9.51
C PRO A 83 -2.57 -4.66 10.33
N LEU A 84 -3.55 -3.90 9.84
CA LEU A 84 -4.14 -2.78 10.57
C LEU A 84 -5.64 -3.04 10.73
N ASP A 85 -6.19 -2.67 11.89
CA ASP A 85 -7.63 -2.73 12.09
C ASP A 85 -8.33 -1.79 11.07
N PRO A 86 -9.34 -2.27 10.32
CA PRO A 86 -10.00 -1.45 9.30
C PRO A 86 -10.65 -0.17 9.84
N ALA A 87 -11.21 -0.18 11.06
CA ALA A 87 -11.80 1.01 11.65
C ALA A 87 -10.74 2.02 12.07
N LEU A 88 -9.61 1.55 12.61
CA LEU A 88 -8.44 2.38 12.91
C LEU A 88 -7.84 2.98 11.63
N ALA A 89 -7.77 2.19 10.55
CA ALA A 89 -7.27 2.65 9.26
C ALA A 89 -8.13 3.78 8.67
N LEU A 90 -9.46 3.67 8.78
CA LEU A 90 -10.39 4.74 8.41
C LEU A 90 -10.22 5.97 9.30
N ALA A 91 -10.10 5.78 10.61
CA ALA A 91 -9.86 6.88 11.54
C ALA A 91 -8.55 7.64 11.23
N CYS A 92 -7.49 6.95 10.82
CA CYS A 92 -6.24 7.57 10.38
C CYS A 92 -6.36 8.25 9.01
N ALA A 93 -7.26 7.76 8.13
CA ALA A 93 -7.54 8.43 6.86
C ALA A 93 -8.26 9.76 7.07
N ASP A 94 -9.19 9.81 8.03
CA ASP A 94 -9.95 11.01 8.39
C ASP A 94 -9.10 12.01 9.19
N ASP A 95 -8.26 11.51 10.09
CA ASP A 95 -7.37 12.29 10.95
C ASP A 95 -5.97 11.66 10.97
N PRO A 96 -5.07 12.11 10.06
CA PRO A 96 -3.72 11.55 9.91
C PRO A 96 -2.86 11.59 11.17
N ALA A 97 -3.11 12.54 12.08
CA ALA A 97 -2.37 12.63 13.34
C ALA A 97 -2.53 11.38 14.21
N ARG A 98 -3.67 10.67 14.09
CA ARG A 98 -3.93 9.42 14.82
C ARG A 98 -2.97 8.31 14.47
N LEU A 99 -2.37 8.36 13.28
CA LEU A 99 -1.40 7.37 12.83
C LEU A 99 -0.16 7.34 13.75
N GLY A 100 0.21 8.48 14.34
CA GLY A 100 1.32 8.57 15.30
C GLY A 100 1.06 7.85 16.63
N GLY A 101 -0.20 7.64 17.00
CA GLY A 101 -0.61 6.92 18.21
C GLY A 101 -0.80 5.42 18.03
N VAL A 102 -0.65 4.90 16.80
CA VAL A 102 -0.82 3.47 16.51
C VAL A 102 0.35 2.69 17.12
N ASP A 103 0.03 1.64 17.89
CA ASP A 103 1.03 0.69 18.36
C ASP A 103 1.45 -0.24 17.22
N SER A 104 2.44 0.22 16.46
CA SER A 104 2.97 -0.44 15.27
C SER A 104 4.50 -0.35 15.26
N SER A 105 5.17 -1.41 14.82
CA SER A 105 6.63 -1.39 14.68
C SER A 105 7.06 -0.52 13.49
N ILE A 106 6.24 -0.48 12.43
CA ILE A 106 6.41 0.45 11.30
C ILE A 106 6.35 1.90 11.78
N ILE A 107 5.37 2.28 12.60
CA ILE A 107 5.23 3.68 13.08
C ILE A 107 6.40 4.07 13.99
N ARG A 108 6.86 3.16 14.86
CA ARG A 108 8.08 3.38 15.65
C ARG A 108 9.28 3.61 14.74
N LEU A 109 9.48 2.75 13.75
CA LEU A 109 10.59 2.87 12.81
C LEU A 109 10.55 4.19 12.02
N VAL A 110 9.38 4.61 11.55
CA VAL A 110 9.22 5.88 10.82
C VAL A 110 9.54 7.07 11.73
N SER A 111 9.08 7.05 12.97
CA SER A 111 9.39 8.07 13.96
C SER A 111 10.89 8.13 14.26
N ASP A 112 11.53 6.98 14.47
CA ASP A 112 12.95 6.89 14.83
C ASP A 112 13.88 7.28 13.66
N GLU A 113 13.52 6.91 12.42
CA GLU A 113 14.38 7.11 11.24
C GLU A 113 14.13 8.47 10.55
N TYR A 114 12.90 8.97 10.57
CA TYR A 114 12.49 10.14 9.77
C TYR A 114 11.96 11.32 10.60
N GLY A 115 11.75 11.16 11.91
CA GLY A 115 11.32 12.25 12.79
C GLY A 115 9.89 12.74 12.54
N VAL A 116 8.99 11.85 12.11
CA VAL A 116 7.56 12.14 11.88
C VAL A 116 6.70 11.19 12.71
N GLY A 117 5.60 11.71 13.26
CA GLY A 117 4.68 10.98 14.13
C GLY A 117 5.10 10.97 15.60
N ARG A 118 4.32 10.27 16.43
CA ARG A 118 4.47 10.21 17.90
C ARG A 118 4.59 11.62 18.50
N ASP A 119 5.70 11.91 19.16
CA ASP A 119 6.00 13.19 19.83
C ASP A 119 6.61 14.23 18.87
N SER A 120 6.72 13.90 17.57
CA SER A 120 7.25 14.78 16.51
C SER A 120 6.15 15.43 15.67
N ALA A 121 6.49 15.96 14.50
CA ALA A 121 5.51 16.55 13.58
C ALA A 121 4.41 15.52 13.21
N PRO A 122 3.13 15.93 13.13
CA PRO A 122 2.06 15.02 12.78
C PRO A 122 2.18 14.56 11.32
N PHE A 123 1.70 13.35 11.06
CA PHE A 123 1.57 12.84 9.70
C PHE A 123 0.61 13.70 8.87
N VAL A 124 0.89 13.80 7.57
CA VAL A 124 0.02 14.40 6.57
C VAL A 124 -0.42 13.34 5.57
N CYS A 125 -1.73 13.28 5.30
CA CYS A 125 -2.25 12.45 4.22
C CYS A 125 -1.99 13.10 2.85
N LEU A 126 -1.28 12.39 1.99
CA LEU A 126 -0.94 12.81 0.63
C LEU A 126 -2.04 12.46 -0.39
N GLY A 127 -3.15 11.91 0.10
CA GLY A 127 -4.19 11.33 -0.74
C GLY A 127 -3.86 9.91 -1.19
N GLY A 128 -4.45 9.49 -2.31
CA GLY A 128 -4.40 8.09 -2.70
C GLY A 128 -5.12 7.77 -4.00
N PHE A 129 -5.14 6.48 -4.33
CA PHE A 129 -5.80 5.98 -5.53
C PHE A 129 -6.41 4.58 -5.31
N ARG A 130 -7.35 4.23 -6.18
CA ARG A 130 -7.95 2.89 -6.24
C ARG A 130 -7.22 2.00 -7.23
N ASN A 131 -7.14 0.71 -6.91
CA ASN A 131 -6.56 -0.31 -7.77
C ASN A 131 -7.41 -1.58 -7.74
N THR A 132 -7.55 -2.24 -8.89
CA THR A 132 -8.17 -3.57 -8.97
C THR A 132 -7.09 -4.58 -9.27
N HIS A 133 -6.85 -5.51 -8.35
CA HIS A 133 -5.74 -6.44 -8.41
C HIS A 133 -6.25 -7.87 -8.62
N GLY A 134 -6.07 -8.39 -9.85
CA GLY A 134 -6.33 -9.79 -10.15
C GLY A 134 -5.12 -10.65 -9.78
N VAL A 135 -5.34 -11.70 -8.99
CA VAL A 135 -4.31 -12.65 -8.56
C VAL A 135 -4.56 -13.98 -9.26
N TYR A 136 -3.50 -14.54 -9.84
CA TYR A 136 -3.53 -15.75 -10.63
C TYR A 136 -2.43 -16.70 -10.16
N GLU A 137 -2.71 -18.01 -10.15
CA GLU A 137 -1.69 -19.04 -9.97
C GLU A 137 -0.90 -19.19 -11.29
N LEU A 138 0.40 -19.49 -11.26
CA LEU A 138 1.22 -19.67 -12.46
C LEU A 138 1.74 -21.10 -12.55
#